data_AF-A0A519WHM3-F1
#
_entry.id   AF-A0A519WHM3-F1
#
_cell.length_a   1.000
_cell.length_b   1.000
_cell.length_c   1.000
_cell.angle_alpha   90.00
_cell.angle_beta   90.00
_cell.angle_gamma   90.00
#
_symmetry.space_group_name_H-M   'P 1'
#
loop_
_entity.id
_entity.type
_entity.pdbx_description
1 polymer ?
#
loop_
_entity_poly.entity_id
_entity_poly.type
_entity_poly.pdbx_seq_one_letter_code
_entity_poly.pdbx_strand_id
1 'polypeptide(L)'
;MKKFIYIAIQVFFCGLLFTGCDKYLEIEPKGRQLLKTTNDFDLWLNSQTFTTETAADNLLNYMTDNMDYPTISNPPSTLIELVYTWQPQFTTDLSAFSYLWGEHYQRI
;
A
#
# COMPACT_ATOMS: atom_id res chain seq x y z
N MET A 1 -14.03 -38.52 -46.38
CA MET A 1 -13.74 -38.99 -45.01
C MET A 1 -12.53 -38.28 -44.39
N LYS A 2 -11.27 -38.54 -44.79
CA LYS A 2 -10.07 -37.96 -44.12
C LYS A 2 -10.13 -36.44 -43.85
N LYS A 3 -10.56 -35.60 -44.81
CA LYS A 3 -10.76 -34.14 -44.60
C LYS A 3 -11.68 -33.78 -43.42
N PHE A 4 -12.79 -34.49 -43.22
CA PHE A 4 -13.69 -34.24 -42.09
C PHE A 4 -13.05 -34.62 -40.75
N ILE A 5 -12.22 -35.67 -40.73
CA ILE A 5 -11.46 -36.06 -39.54
C ILE A 5 -10.46 -34.96 -39.15
N TYR A 6 -9.73 -34.39 -40.13
CA TYR A 6 -8.80 -33.28 -39.86
C TYR A 6 -9.52 -32.01 -39.37
N ILE A 7 -10.69 -31.68 -39.94
CA ILE A 7 -11.50 -30.54 -39.47
C ILE A 7 -11.99 -30.77 -38.03
N ALA A 8 -12.46 -31.99 -37.70
CA ALA A 8 -12.90 -32.31 -36.35
C ALA A 8 -11.75 -32.24 -35.33
N ILE A 9 -10.56 -32.73 -35.67
CA ILE A 9 -9.35 -32.61 -34.84
C ILE A 9 -8.97 -31.15 -34.62
N GLN A 10 -9.04 -30.31 -35.66
CA GLN A 10 -8.69 -28.90 -35.56
C GLN A 10 -9.69 -28.13 -34.67
N VAL A 11 -11.00 -28.38 -34.82
CA VAL A 11 -12.04 -27.81 -33.93
C VAL A 11 -11.86 -28.26 -32.49
N PHE A 12 -11.53 -29.53 -32.25
CA PHE A 12 -11.24 -30.05 -30.91
C PHE A 12 -10.03 -29.36 -30.26
N PHE A 13 -8.92 -29.22 -30.99
CA PHE A 13 -7.74 -28.50 -30.51
C PHE A 13 -8.01 -27.01 -30.24
N CYS A 14 -8.77 -26.32 -31.10
CA CYS A 14 -9.18 -24.94 -30.83
C CYS A 14 -10.09 -24.82 -29.61
N GLY A 15 -11.01 -25.77 -29.40
CA GLY A 15 -11.89 -25.80 -28.22
C GLY A 15 -11.11 -25.90 -26.89
N LEU A 16 -10.06 -26.72 -26.85
CA LEU A 16 -9.18 -26.88 -25.68
C LEU A 16 -8.41 -25.60 -25.29
N LEU A 17 -8.19 -24.67 -26.22
CA LEU A 17 -7.53 -23.39 -25.92
C LEU A 17 -8.47 -22.41 -25.20
N PHE A 18 -9.79 -22.52 -25.41
CA PHE A 18 -10.77 -21.62 -24.80
C PHE A 18 -11.20 -22.04 -23.38
N THR A 19 -11.01 -23.32 -22.98
CA THR A 19 -11.33 -23.78 -21.62
C THR A 19 -10.37 -23.29 -20.53
N GLY A 20 -9.27 -22.61 -20.91
CA GLY A 20 -8.29 -22.06 -19.97
C GLY A 20 -8.59 -20.65 -19.47
N CYS A 21 -9.40 -19.86 -20.19
CA CYS A 21 -9.54 -18.42 -19.93
C CYS A 21 -10.24 -18.07 -18.61
N ASP A 22 -11.25 -18.83 -18.19
CA ASP A 22 -12.02 -18.53 -16.98
C ASP A 22 -11.12 -18.48 -15.73
N LYS A 23 -10.09 -19.35 -15.69
CA LYS A 23 -9.13 -19.38 -14.58
C LYS A 23 -8.20 -18.18 -14.52
N TYR A 24 -8.07 -17.37 -15.55
CA TYR A 24 -7.23 -16.16 -15.51
C TYR A 24 -7.97 -14.95 -14.91
N LEU A 25 -9.31 -14.96 -14.90
CA LEU A 25 -10.13 -13.89 -14.32
C LEU A 25 -10.24 -13.98 -12.78
N GLU A 26 -9.93 -15.15 -12.20
CA GLU A 26 -9.96 -15.39 -10.75
C GLU A 26 -8.56 -15.36 -10.09
N ILE A 27 -7.50 -15.04 -10.83
CA ILE A 27 -6.14 -14.93 -10.25
C ILE A 27 -6.01 -13.59 -9.53
N GLU A 28 -6.14 -13.62 -8.21
CA GLU A 28 -5.72 -12.50 -7.37
C GLU A 28 -4.19 -12.32 -7.42
N PRO A 29 -3.69 -11.09 -7.48
CA PRO A 29 -2.25 -10.82 -7.50
C PRO A 29 -1.62 -11.26 -6.17
N LYS A 30 -0.63 -12.15 -6.25
CA LYS A 30 0.10 -12.64 -5.07
C LYS A 30 0.67 -11.46 -4.27
N GLY A 31 0.23 -11.33 -3.02
CA GLY A 31 0.68 -10.28 -2.09
C GLY A 31 -0.34 -9.17 -1.81
N ARG A 32 -1.48 -9.11 -2.50
CA ARG A 32 -2.62 -8.25 -2.10
C ARG A 32 -3.93 -9.02 -2.23
N GLN A 33 -4.57 -9.29 -1.09
CA GLN A 33 -5.90 -9.89 -1.01
C GLN A 33 -6.95 -8.77 -1.01
N LEU A 34 -8.04 -8.95 -1.77
CA LEU A 34 -9.21 -8.09 -1.67
C LEU A 34 -10.04 -8.50 -0.45
N LEU A 35 -10.46 -7.52 0.36
CA LEU A 35 -11.33 -7.77 1.52
C LEU A 35 -12.72 -8.17 1.02
N LYS A 36 -13.13 -9.43 1.23
CA LYS A 36 -14.38 -10.01 0.68
C LYS A 36 -15.35 -10.44 1.77
N THR A 37 -14.82 -10.89 2.91
CA THR A 37 -15.58 -11.41 4.05
C THR A 37 -15.42 -10.47 5.25
N THR A 38 -16.37 -10.53 6.18
CA THR A 38 -16.25 -9.81 7.46
C THR A 38 -14.97 -10.14 8.22
N ASN A 39 -14.49 -11.38 8.11
CA ASN A 39 -13.24 -11.83 8.70
C ASN A 39 -12.01 -11.16 8.05
N ASP A 40 -12.04 -10.89 6.75
CA ASP A 40 -10.93 -10.16 6.09
C ASP A 40 -10.85 -8.72 6.60
N PHE A 41 -11.99 -8.04 6.75
CA PHE A 41 -12.05 -6.70 7.34
C PHE A 41 -11.63 -6.68 8.81
N ASP A 42 -12.02 -7.70 9.59
CA ASP A 42 -11.60 -7.83 11.00
C ASP A 42 -10.08 -8.04 11.14
N LEU A 43 -9.49 -8.93 10.33
CA LEU A 43 -8.05 -9.14 10.28
C LEU A 43 -7.28 -7.91 9.79
N TRP A 44 -7.84 -7.13 8.86
CA TRP A 44 -7.26 -5.88 8.40
C TRP A 44 -7.30 -4.83 9.51
N LEU A 45 -8.48 -4.52 10.06
CA LEU A 45 -8.66 -3.49 11.10
C LEU A 45 -7.86 -3.78 12.39
N ASN A 46 -7.73 -5.06 12.78
CA ASN A 46 -6.96 -5.47 13.96
C ASN A 46 -5.48 -5.80 13.63
N SER A 47 -5.00 -5.44 12.44
CA SER A 47 -3.58 -5.61 12.09
C SER A 47 -2.70 -4.82 13.06
N GLN A 48 -1.67 -5.48 13.61
CA GLN A 48 -0.69 -4.86 14.50
C GLN A 48 -0.09 -3.58 13.92
N THR A 49 0.04 -3.49 12.59
CA THR A 49 0.52 -2.29 11.89
C THR A 49 -0.28 -1.05 12.26
N PHE A 50 -1.62 -1.14 12.34
CA PHE A 50 -2.49 -0.02 12.69
C PHE A 50 -2.30 0.46 14.14
N THR A 51 -1.79 -0.40 15.03
CA THR A 51 -1.44 -0.02 16.40
C THR A 51 -0.09 0.68 16.54
N THR A 52 0.69 0.77 15.46
CA THR A 52 2.08 1.27 15.46
C THR A 52 2.36 2.39 14.46
N GLU A 53 1.36 2.92 13.73
CA GLU A 53 1.56 3.84 12.58
C GLU A 53 2.28 5.16 12.91
N THR A 54 2.44 5.50 14.19
CA THR A 54 3.14 6.71 14.66
C THR A 54 4.31 6.41 15.61
N ALA A 55 4.59 5.12 15.87
CA ALA A 55 5.46 4.69 16.96
C ALA A 55 6.95 4.59 16.61
N ALA A 56 7.31 4.54 15.31
CA ALA A 56 8.71 4.38 14.88
C ALA A 56 9.60 5.54 15.33
N ASP A 57 9.12 6.76 15.12
CA ASP A 57 9.95 7.98 15.24
C ASP A 57 9.48 8.93 16.36
N ASN A 58 8.32 8.66 16.99
CA ASN A 58 7.71 9.51 18.02
C ASN A 58 7.54 11.00 17.63
N LEU A 59 7.45 11.31 16.34
CA LEU A 59 7.45 12.69 15.80
C LEU A 59 6.35 13.56 16.42
N LEU A 60 5.19 12.97 16.73
CA LEU A 60 4.07 13.67 17.38
C LEU A 60 4.44 14.27 18.75
N ASN A 61 5.41 13.71 19.48
CA ASN A 61 5.83 14.26 20.77
C ASN A 61 6.50 15.64 20.61
N TYR A 62 7.18 15.88 19.49
CA TYR A 62 7.76 17.19 19.12
C TYR A 62 6.69 18.21 18.69
N MET A 63 5.44 17.78 18.53
CA MET A 63 4.28 18.63 18.24
C MET A 63 3.45 18.92 19.52
N THR A 64 4.00 18.67 20.70
CA THR A 64 3.35 18.94 22.00
C THR A 64 4.03 20.09 22.74
N ASP A 65 3.32 20.66 23.71
CA ASP A 65 3.81 21.63 24.68
C ASP A 65 4.64 20.99 25.83
N ASN A 66 4.80 19.67 25.83
CA ASN A 66 5.47 18.91 26.90
C ASN A 66 6.93 18.58 26.59
N MET A 67 7.48 19.06 25.47
CA MET A 67 8.87 18.86 25.07
C MET A 67 9.47 20.17 24.57
N ASP A 68 10.68 20.51 25.05
CA ASP A 68 11.51 21.57 24.48
C ASP A 68 12.59 20.99 23.55
N TYR A 69 12.84 21.65 22.42
CA TYR A 69 13.94 21.32 21.51
C TYR A 69 14.84 22.57 21.29
N PRO A 70 15.81 22.85 22.20
CA PRO A 70 16.51 24.14 22.24
C PRO A 70 17.64 24.29 21.22
N THR A 71 18.04 23.23 20.51
CA THR A 71 19.21 23.20 19.61
C THR A 71 18.85 23.39 18.13
N ILE A 72 17.75 24.10 17.83
CA ILE A 72 17.23 24.28 16.47
C ILE A 72 18.13 25.20 15.64
N SER A 73 18.49 24.72 14.45
CA SER A 73 19.16 25.48 13.41
C SER A 73 18.26 26.58 12.84
N ASN A 74 18.86 27.70 12.42
CA ASN A 74 18.15 28.76 11.70
C ASN A 74 18.80 29.00 10.32
N PRO A 75 18.17 28.58 9.21
CA PRO A 75 16.85 27.92 9.13
C PRO A 75 16.86 26.46 9.62
N PRO A 76 15.69 25.92 10.04
CA PRO A 76 15.48 24.49 10.26
C PRO A 76 15.89 23.63 9.05
N SER A 77 16.51 22.48 9.29
CA SER A 77 17.12 21.66 8.22
C SER A 77 16.85 20.15 8.33
N THR A 78 16.63 19.65 9.54
CA THR A 78 16.35 18.24 9.83
C THR A 78 14.86 18.01 10.09
N LEU A 79 14.38 16.78 9.86
CA LEU A 79 12.96 16.43 10.06
C LEU A 79 12.44 16.83 11.45
N ILE A 80 13.22 16.63 12.51
CA ILE A 80 12.83 16.96 13.88
C ILE A 80 12.66 18.49 14.04
N GLU A 81 13.59 19.29 13.51
CA GLU A 81 13.46 20.76 13.54
C GLU A 81 12.24 21.23 12.73
N LEU A 82 11.98 20.62 11.57
CA LEU A 82 10.85 20.93 10.70
C LEU A 82 9.51 20.57 11.37
N VAL A 83 9.43 19.44 12.07
CA VAL A 83 8.25 19.01 12.84
C VAL A 83 8.02 19.92 14.05
N TYR A 84 9.05 20.15 14.87
CA TYR A 84 8.95 20.99 16.08
C TYR A 84 8.58 22.44 15.76
N THR A 85 9.08 22.98 14.65
CA THR A 85 8.74 24.35 14.19
C THR A 85 7.51 24.40 13.28
N TRP A 86 6.71 23.33 13.22
CA TRP A 86 5.44 23.24 12.47
C TRP A 86 5.57 23.65 11.00
N GLN A 87 6.68 23.31 10.35
CA GLN A 87 6.89 23.59 8.92
C GLN A 87 5.92 22.76 8.05
N PRO A 88 5.63 23.19 6.81
CA PRO A 88 4.72 22.46 5.92
C PRO A 88 5.13 21.00 5.62
N GLN A 89 4.58 20.05 6.39
CA GLN A 89 4.25 18.65 6.06
C GLN A 89 5.35 17.60 5.71
N PHE A 90 6.63 17.66 6.02
CA PHE A 90 7.47 18.59 6.79
C PHE A 90 8.81 18.67 6.04
N THR A 91 8.74 19.10 4.78
CA THR A 91 9.83 19.06 3.80
C THR A 91 9.52 20.06 2.71
N THR A 92 10.55 20.67 2.10
CA THR A 92 10.39 21.54 0.93
C THR A 92 10.37 20.77 -0.39
N ASP A 93 10.61 19.45 -0.36
CA ASP A 93 10.63 18.58 -1.52
C ASP A 93 9.27 17.87 -1.70
N LEU A 94 8.59 18.17 -2.81
CA LEU A 94 7.30 17.58 -3.19
C LEU A 94 7.39 16.10 -3.62
N SER A 95 8.59 15.59 -3.84
CA SER A 95 8.85 14.17 -4.17
C SER A 95 9.22 13.32 -2.93
N ALA A 96 9.46 13.96 -1.79
CA ALA A 96 9.77 13.29 -0.54
C ALA A 96 8.52 12.67 0.12
N PHE A 97 8.76 11.75 1.04
CA PHE A 97 7.71 11.00 1.74
C PHE A 97 6.88 11.90 2.67
N SER A 98 5.55 11.70 2.68
CA SER A 98 4.66 12.42 3.61
C SER A 98 4.69 11.79 5.00
N TYR A 99 5.44 12.38 5.93
CA TYR A 99 5.72 11.79 7.24
C TYR A 99 4.51 11.58 8.17
N LEU A 100 3.41 12.34 7.99
CA LEU A 100 2.18 12.15 8.78
C LEU A 100 1.19 11.16 8.13
N TRP A 101 1.08 11.19 6.80
CA TRP A 101 -0.05 10.58 6.10
C TRP A 101 0.36 9.52 5.07
N GLY A 102 1.63 9.45 4.70
CA GLY A 102 2.14 8.59 3.62
C GLY A 102 1.96 7.11 3.93
N GLU A 103 2.29 6.67 5.16
CA GLU A 103 2.06 5.28 5.57
C GLU A 103 0.57 4.95 5.64
N HIS A 104 -0.23 5.84 6.21
CA HIS A 104 -1.66 5.64 6.40
C HIS A 104 -2.39 5.51 5.05
N TYR A 105 -2.18 6.46 4.12
CA TYR A 105 -2.77 6.41 2.77
C TYR A 105 -2.21 5.30 1.88
N GLN A 106 -1.04 4.72 2.17
CA GLN A 106 -0.54 3.54 1.45
C GLN A 106 -1.29 2.25 1.84
N ARG A 107 -2.00 2.26 2.98
CA ARG A 107 -2.68 1.10 3.59
C ARG A 107 -4.21 1.12 3.43
N ILE A 108 -4.77 2.24 2.97
CA ILE A 108 -6.17 2.43 2.51
C ILE A 108 -6.27 2.06 1.02
#